data_AF-A0A218V4B7-F1
#
_entry.id   AF-A0A218V4B7-F1
#
_cell.length_a   1.000
_cell.length_b   1.000
_cell.length_c   1.000
_cell.angle_alpha   90.00
_cell.angle_beta   90.00
_cell.angle_gamma   90.00
#
_symmetry.space_group_name_H-M   'P 1'
#
loop_
_entity.id
_entity.type
_entity.pdbx_description
1 polymer ?
#
loop_
_entity_poly.entity_id
_entity_poly.type
_entity_poly.pdbx_seq_one_letter_code
_entity_poly.pdbx_strand_id
1 'polypeptide(L)'
;MECLVYSRTEKKYISRYWKEVKVGDFVQLRCNEIIPADILLLSSSDPDGLCHIETANLDGETNLKQRQVVRRFLELDSEFDPLKFTSVIECEKPNNDLSRFRGYIIHKSGKKDGLFKENLLLRGCTIRNTEEVAGIVIYAGHETKALLNNNGPRYKRSKLERQMNADVLWCVLILLIMCLFSAIGHGLWVWQYDEKKKPIFDVPGPDGKYLSPALASVYLFLTMIIVFQVLIPISLYVSIEIVKICQVYFIHQDKDLYDEETDSQLQCRALNITEDLGQVQFIFSDK
;
A
#
# COMPACT_ATOMS: atom_id res chain seq x y z
N MET A 1 -12.96 -3.07 15.16
CA MET A 1 -13.44 -4.45 15.33
C MET A 1 -12.87 -5.01 16.62
N GLU A 2 -13.72 -5.70 17.36
CA GLU A 2 -13.39 -6.37 18.61
C GLU A 2 -13.41 -7.89 18.40
N CYS A 3 -12.78 -8.64 19.30
CA CYS A 3 -12.84 -10.10 19.36
C CYS A 3 -12.72 -10.56 20.82
N LEU A 4 -13.20 -11.77 21.12
CA LEU A 4 -13.13 -12.36 22.45
C LEU A 4 -11.77 -13.01 22.68
N VAL A 5 -11.00 -12.50 23.64
CA VAL A 5 -9.67 -13.00 24.02
C VAL A 5 -9.71 -13.52 25.46
N TYR A 6 -9.12 -14.68 25.72
CA TYR A 6 -9.10 -15.28 27.05
C TYR A 6 -8.19 -14.51 28.01
N SER A 7 -8.76 -14.01 29.10
CA SER A 7 -8.01 -13.36 30.18
C SER A 7 -7.68 -14.36 31.28
N ARG A 8 -6.38 -14.59 31.53
CA ARG A 8 -5.93 -15.47 32.62
C ARG A 8 -6.26 -14.92 34.01
N THR A 9 -6.31 -13.60 34.16
CA THR A 9 -6.63 -12.95 35.45
C THR A 9 -8.11 -13.08 35.79
N GLU A 10 -8.98 -12.89 34.80
CA GLU A 10 -10.43 -12.94 34.98
C GLU A 10 -11.04 -14.33 34.73
N LYS A 11 -10.24 -15.27 34.21
CA LYS A 11 -10.65 -16.65 33.84
C LYS A 11 -11.88 -16.70 32.94
N LYS A 12 -11.98 -15.74 32.02
CA LYS A 12 -13.07 -15.64 31.05
C LYS A 12 -12.58 -14.99 29.77
N TYR A 13 -13.33 -15.19 28.69
CA TYR A 13 -13.14 -14.45 27.46
C TYR A 13 -13.69 -13.03 27.60
N ILE A 14 -12.87 -12.05 27.24
CA ILE A 14 -13.19 -10.63 27.33
C ILE A 14 -13.05 -9.97 25.97
N SER A 15 -13.88 -8.97 25.71
CA SER A 15 -13.76 -8.19 24.47
C SER A 15 -12.45 -7.39 24.45
N ARG A 16 -11.71 -7.52 23.36
CA ARG A 16 -10.46 -6.81 23.08
C ARG A 16 -10.44 -6.34 21.64
N TYR A 17 -9.73 -5.24 21.38
CA TYR A 17 -9.55 -4.77 20.02
C TYR A 17 -8.57 -5.67 19.26
N TRP A 18 -8.76 -5.83 17.96
CA TRP A 18 -7.86 -6.66 17.13
C TRP A 18 -6.38 -6.23 17.21
N LYS A 19 -6.12 -4.94 17.40
CA LYS A 19 -4.76 -4.38 17.57
C LYS A 19 -4.05 -4.87 18.85
N GLU A 20 -4.80 -5.41 19.80
CA GLU A 20 -4.30 -5.88 21.10
C GLU A 20 -4.02 -7.38 21.11
N VAL A 21 -4.50 -8.11 20.11
CA VAL A 21 -4.32 -9.56 19.95
C VAL A 21 -2.86 -9.88 19.66
N LYS A 22 -2.29 -10.81 20.43
CA LYS A 22 -0.89 -11.25 20.32
C LYS A 22 -0.80 -12.74 20.00
N VAL A 23 0.36 -13.14 19.48
CA VAL A 23 0.69 -14.55 19.28
C VAL A 23 0.62 -15.29 20.62
N GLY A 24 -0.04 -16.44 20.64
CA GLY A 24 -0.27 -17.25 21.84
C GLY A 24 -1.52 -16.88 22.65
N ASP A 25 -2.25 -15.82 22.28
CA ASP A 25 -3.56 -15.54 22.88
C ASP A 25 -4.58 -16.60 22.46
N PHE A 26 -5.44 -17.00 23.40
CA PHE A 26 -6.61 -17.81 23.07
C PHE A 26 -7.75 -16.89 22.69
N VAL A 27 -8.37 -17.19 21.56
CA VAL A 27 -9.51 -16.45 21.04
C VAL A 27 -10.72 -17.36 20.91
N GLN A 28 -11.88 -16.78 21.14
CA GLN A 28 -13.17 -17.39 20.89
C GLN A 28 -13.83 -16.60 19.77
N LEU A 29 -14.35 -17.29 18.77
CA LEU A 29 -15.02 -16.67 17.63
C LEU A 29 -16.38 -17.30 17.44
N ARG A 30 -17.34 -16.50 17.01
CA ARG A 30 -18.72 -16.92 16.81
C ARG A 30 -19.07 -17.03 15.32
N CYS A 31 -20.19 -17.68 15.04
CA CYS A 31 -20.76 -17.71 13.69
C CYS A 31 -20.89 -16.29 13.13
N ASN A 32 -20.50 -16.12 11.85
CA ASN A 32 -20.51 -14.87 11.09
C ASN A 32 -19.49 -13.80 11.54
N GLU A 33 -18.56 -14.13 12.46
CA GLU A 33 -17.46 -13.23 12.80
C GLU A 33 -16.28 -13.38 11.82
N ILE A 34 -15.60 -12.25 11.58
CA ILE A 34 -14.38 -12.21 10.76
C ILE A 34 -13.19 -12.59 11.64
N ILE A 35 -12.34 -13.46 11.11
CA ILE A 35 -11.19 -14.00 11.83
C ILE A 35 -10.08 -12.93 11.93
N PRO A 36 -9.63 -12.56 13.15
CA PRO A 36 -8.75 -11.40 13.37
C PRO A 36 -7.27 -11.64 13.03
N ALA A 37 -6.82 -12.89 13.10
CA ALA A 37 -5.43 -13.31 12.97
C ALA A 37 -5.38 -14.77 12.44
N ASP A 38 -4.19 -15.30 12.14
CA ASP A 38 -4.10 -16.71 11.75
C ASP A 38 -4.13 -17.57 13.02
N ILE A 39 -5.18 -18.37 13.17
CA ILE A 39 -5.55 -19.05 14.41
C ILE A 39 -5.57 -20.55 14.19
N LEU A 40 -4.91 -21.28 15.07
CA LEU A 40 -4.99 -22.74 15.10
C LEU A 40 -6.27 -23.15 15.82
N LEU A 41 -7.11 -23.94 15.15
CA LEU A 41 -8.38 -24.44 15.67
C LEU A 41 -8.14 -25.51 16.74
N LEU A 42 -8.60 -25.24 17.96
CA LEU A 42 -8.43 -26.13 19.12
C LEU A 42 -9.74 -26.74 19.61
N SER A 43 -10.86 -26.04 19.43
CA SER A 43 -12.20 -26.51 19.80
C SER A 43 -13.23 -25.99 18.82
N SER A 44 -14.27 -26.77 18.61
CA SER A 44 -15.46 -26.39 17.83
C SER A 44 -16.71 -26.82 18.59
N SER A 45 -17.80 -26.09 18.39
CA SER A 45 -19.15 -26.46 18.83
C SER A 45 -19.74 -27.63 18.03
N ASP A 46 -19.17 -27.92 16.86
CA ASP A 46 -19.56 -29.07 16.04
C ASP A 46 -19.06 -30.40 16.68
N PRO A 47 -19.91 -31.44 16.82
CA PRO A 47 -19.54 -32.72 17.45
C PRO A 47 -18.36 -33.44 16.76
N ASP A 48 -18.18 -33.24 15.45
CA ASP A 48 -17.08 -33.83 14.67
C ASP A 48 -15.83 -32.92 14.67
N GLY A 49 -15.82 -31.88 15.49
CA GLY A 49 -14.72 -30.92 15.62
C GLY A 49 -14.49 -30.12 14.34
N LEU A 50 -15.54 -29.92 13.53
CA LEU A 50 -15.47 -29.24 12.24
C LEU A 50 -15.79 -27.76 12.38
N CYS A 51 -15.20 -26.94 11.52
CA CYS A 51 -15.51 -25.52 11.38
C CYS A 51 -15.55 -25.19 9.89
N HIS A 52 -16.57 -24.46 9.45
CA HIS A 52 -16.62 -23.98 8.07
C HIS A 52 -16.19 -22.52 8.01
N ILE A 53 -15.33 -22.21 7.04
CA ILE A 53 -14.92 -20.83 6.77
C ILE A 53 -15.24 -20.44 5.35
N GLU A 54 -15.73 -19.23 5.18
CA GLU A 54 -15.91 -18.57 3.89
C GLU A 54 -14.64 -17.78 3.55
N THR A 55 -14.08 -18.01 2.36
CA THR A 55 -12.82 -17.39 1.92
C THR A 55 -13.00 -16.29 0.88
N ALA A 56 -14.23 -15.81 0.65
CA ALA A 56 -14.54 -14.76 -0.32
C ALA A 56 -13.63 -13.51 -0.18
N ASN A 57 -13.24 -13.14 1.04
CA ASN A 57 -12.36 -12.00 1.29
C ASN A 57 -10.87 -12.22 0.92
N LEU A 58 -10.46 -13.46 0.66
CA LEU A 58 -9.07 -13.86 0.41
C LEU A 58 -8.84 -14.28 -1.05
N ASP A 59 -9.73 -15.10 -1.59
CA ASP A 59 -9.60 -15.70 -2.92
C ASP A 59 -10.84 -15.55 -3.81
N GLY A 60 -11.88 -14.84 -3.35
CA GLY A 60 -13.13 -14.65 -4.10
C GLY A 60 -14.01 -15.91 -4.17
N GLU A 61 -13.61 -17.03 -3.55
CA GLU A 61 -14.41 -18.25 -3.55
C GLU A 61 -15.53 -18.15 -2.51
N THR A 62 -16.78 -18.34 -2.96
CA THR A 62 -17.97 -18.38 -2.10
C THR A 62 -18.21 -19.75 -1.44
N ASN A 63 -17.43 -20.76 -1.83
CA ASN A 63 -17.54 -22.09 -1.25
C ASN A 63 -17.01 -22.12 0.18
N LEU A 64 -17.75 -22.80 1.04
CA LEU A 64 -17.30 -23.04 2.41
C LEU A 64 -16.17 -24.06 2.43
N LYS A 65 -15.05 -23.69 3.06
CA LYS A 65 -13.90 -24.57 3.28
C LYS A 65 -13.98 -25.15 4.67
N GLN A 66 -13.95 -26.48 4.76
CA GLN A 66 -13.95 -27.20 6.02
C GLN A 66 -12.56 -27.15 6.68
N ARG A 67 -12.56 -26.88 7.97
CA ARG A 67 -11.42 -26.90 8.89
C ARG A 67 -11.73 -27.87 10.03
N GLN A 68 -10.69 -28.46 10.60
CA GLN A 68 -10.86 -29.49 11.62
C GLN A 68 -9.93 -29.26 12.80
N VAL A 69 -10.48 -29.44 14.00
CA VAL A 69 -9.72 -29.48 15.25
C VAL A 69 -8.66 -30.57 15.16
N VAL A 70 -7.50 -30.35 15.78
CA VAL A 70 -6.44 -31.37 15.83
C VAL A 70 -6.99 -32.61 16.52
N ARG A 71 -6.95 -33.78 15.84
CA ARG A 71 -7.63 -35.04 16.21
C ARG A 71 -7.56 -35.41 17.69
N ARG A 72 -6.44 -35.13 18.35
CA ARG A 72 -6.28 -35.49 19.75
C ARG A 72 -7.12 -34.66 20.72
N PHE A 73 -7.45 -33.42 20.38
CA PHE A 73 -8.35 -32.60 21.18
C PHE A 73 -9.82 -33.02 21.01
N LEU A 74 -10.18 -33.72 19.92
CA LEU A 74 -11.49 -34.36 19.79
C LEU A 74 -11.69 -35.50 20.80
N GLU A 75 -10.63 -36.24 21.13
CA GLU A 75 -10.71 -37.39 22.05
C GLU A 75 -10.89 -36.96 23.52
N LEU A 76 -10.60 -35.70 23.84
CA LEU A 76 -10.92 -35.12 25.14
C LEU A 76 -12.36 -34.60 25.06
N ASP A 77 -13.31 -35.46 25.44
CA ASP A 77 -14.77 -35.26 25.48
C ASP A 77 -15.21 -34.18 26.51
N SER A 78 -14.42 -33.11 26.65
CA SER A 78 -14.55 -32.05 27.63
C SER A 78 -14.33 -30.69 26.97
N GLU A 79 -15.15 -29.71 27.38
CA GLU A 79 -15.02 -28.31 26.97
C GLU A 79 -13.57 -27.83 27.07
N PHE A 80 -13.07 -27.21 25.99
CA PHE A 80 -11.70 -26.76 25.92
C PHE A 80 -11.42 -25.70 26.99
N ASP A 81 -10.53 -26.02 27.92
CA ASP A 81 -10.09 -25.10 28.97
C ASP A 81 -8.69 -24.55 28.64
N PRO A 82 -8.56 -23.25 28.32
CA PRO A 82 -7.28 -22.61 28.06
C PRO A 82 -6.26 -22.74 29.21
N LEU A 83 -6.70 -22.93 30.46
CA LEU A 83 -5.81 -23.10 31.62
C LEU A 83 -5.15 -24.48 31.66
N LYS A 84 -5.80 -25.50 31.08
CA LYS A 84 -5.26 -26.87 31.00
C LYS A 84 -4.35 -27.05 29.79
N PHE A 85 -4.40 -26.15 28.83
CA PHE A 85 -3.56 -26.18 27.64
C PHE A 85 -2.09 -25.99 28.02
N THR A 86 -1.30 -27.04 27.82
CA THR A 86 0.12 -27.06 28.21
C THR A 86 1.04 -27.64 27.14
N SER A 87 0.53 -27.71 25.90
CA SER A 87 1.28 -28.19 24.75
C SER A 87 2.07 -27.04 24.11
N VAL A 88 3.20 -27.37 23.48
CA VAL A 88 4.06 -26.43 22.74
C VAL A 88 3.74 -26.55 21.25
N ILE A 89 3.55 -25.43 20.57
CA ILE A 89 3.27 -25.40 19.13
C ILE A 89 4.52 -24.92 18.40
N GLU A 90 5.05 -25.75 17.51
CA GLU A 90 6.15 -25.39 16.62
C GLU A 90 5.62 -25.37 15.18
N CYS A 91 5.79 -24.26 14.47
CA CYS A 91 5.33 -24.12 13.09
C CYS A 91 6.42 -23.49 12.22
N GLU A 92 6.25 -23.62 10.90
CA GLU A 92 7.14 -22.96 9.95
C GLU A 92 7.10 -21.43 10.09
N LYS A 93 8.10 -20.73 9.54
CA LYS A 93 8.07 -19.27 9.49
C LYS A 93 6.90 -18.78 8.63
N PRO A 94 6.32 -17.60 8.94
CA PRO A 94 5.29 -16.97 8.12
C PRO A 94 5.69 -16.95 6.64
N ASN A 95 4.76 -17.37 5.76
CA ASN A 95 4.94 -17.40 4.31
C ASN A 95 3.64 -17.03 3.60
N ASN A 96 3.74 -16.57 2.35
CA ASN A 96 2.61 -16.07 1.56
C ASN A 96 1.81 -17.18 0.85
N ASP A 97 2.17 -18.45 1.01
CA ASP A 97 1.43 -19.57 0.42
C ASP A 97 0.21 -19.91 1.30
N LEU A 98 -0.98 -19.51 0.84
CA LEU A 98 -2.26 -19.78 1.53
C LEU A 98 -2.60 -21.28 1.61
N SER A 99 -2.04 -22.09 0.69
CA SER A 99 -2.29 -23.52 0.61
C SER A 99 -1.39 -24.35 1.53
N ARG A 100 -0.31 -23.74 2.05
CA ARG A 100 0.70 -24.45 2.82
C ARG A 100 0.74 -23.96 4.25
N PHE A 101 0.60 -24.89 5.18
CA PHE A 101 0.93 -24.71 6.58
C PHE A 101 1.50 -26.01 7.11
N ARG A 102 2.64 -25.95 7.80
CA ARG A 102 3.27 -27.10 8.44
C ARG A 102 3.72 -26.76 9.85
N GLY A 103 3.36 -27.60 10.79
CA GLY A 103 3.82 -27.51 12.17
C GLY A 103 3.55 -28.80 12.93
N TYR A 104 3.86 -28.78 14.22
CA TYR A 104 3.60 -29.87 15.14
C TYR A 104 3.17 -29.31 16.51
N ILE A 105 2.24 -30.00 17.16
CA ILE A 105 1.95 -29.81 18.58
C ILE A 105 2.72 -30.85 19.38
N ILE A 106 3.54 -30.41 20.32
CA ILE A 106 4.27 -31.24 21.27
C ILE A 106 3.51 -31.24 22.59
N HIS A 107 2.94 -32.39 22.95
CA HIS A 107 2.22 -32.55 24.21
C HIS A 107 3.18 -32.80 25.37
N LYS A 108 2.70 -32.60 26.61
CA LYS A 108 3.45 -32.99 27.84
C LYS A 108 3.92 -34.43 27.86
N SER A 109 3.20 -35.33 27.18
CA SER A 109 3.58 -36.75 27.04
C SER A 109 4.78 -36.99 26.10
N GLY A 110 5.31 -35.95 25.45
CA GLY A 110 6.36 -36.04 24.44
C GLY A 110 5.87 -36.48 23.05
N LYS A 111 4.59 -36.85 22.91
CA LYS A 111 3.97 -37.18 21.62
C LYS A 111 3.82 -35.91 20.76
N LYS A 112 4.06 -36.06 19.45
CA LYS A 112 3.97 -35.00 18.45
C LYS A 112 2.84 -35.28 17.48
N ASP A 113 1.92 -34.33 17.33
CA ASP A 113 0.84 -34.39 16.35
C ASP A 113 1.09 -33.35 15.25
N GLY A 114 0.94 -33.75 13.99
CA GLY A 114 1.16 -32.88 12.84
C GLY A 114 0.04 -31.85 12.65
N LEU A 115 0.43 -30.64 12.28
CA LEU A 115 -0.45 -29.54 11.93
C LEU A 115 -0.36 -29.23 10.44
N PHE A 116 -1.52 -29.08 9.81
CA PHE A 116 -1.67 -28.80 8.39
C PHE A 116 -2.65 -27.65 8.16
N LYS A 117 -2.82 -27.23 6.90
CA LYS A 117 -3.70 -26.11 6.53
C LYS A 117 -5.12 -26.31 7.07
N GLU A 118 -5.60 -27.54 7.15
CA GLU A 118 -6.94 -27.92 7.62
C GLU A 118 -7.18 -27.51 9.07
N ASN A 119 -6.13 -27.34 9.87
CA ASN A 119 -6.23 -26.92 11.27
C ASN A 119 -6.14 -25.40 11.45
N LEU A 120 -5.81 -24.65 10.39
CA LEU A 120 -5.55 -23.22 10.45
C LEU A 120 -6.75 -22.42 9.92
N LEU A 121 -7.21 -21.48 10.72
CA LEU A 121 -8.15 -20.44 10.35
C LEU A 121 -7.36 -19.20 9.91
N LEU A 122 -7.63 -18.67 8.72
CA LEU A 122 -6.88 -17.55 8.16
C LEU A 122 -7.55 -16.22 8.48
N ARG A 123 -6.73 -15.18 8.73
CA ARG A 123 -7.23 -13.82 8.92
C ARG A 123 -8.06 -13.36 7.71
N GLY A 124 -9.20 -12.74 7.98
CA GLY A 124 -10.07 -12.18 6.94
C GLY A 124 -11.12 -13.16 6.42
N CYS A 125 -11.00 -14.46 6.67
CA CYS A 125 -12.11 -15.39 6.47
C CYS A 125 -13.27 -15.07 7.44
N THR A 126 -14.46 -15.55 7.10
CA THR A 126 -15.64 -15.48 7.98
C THR A 126 -16.03 -16.88 8.43
N ILE A 127 -16.33 -17.07 9.72
CA ILE A 127 -16.81 -18.36 10.22
C ILE A 127 -18.27 -18.54 9.83
N ARG A 128 -18.63 -19.74 9.35
CA ARG A 128 -19.99 -20.12 8.94
C ARG A 128 -20.33 -21.49 9.50
N ASN A 129 -21.61 -21.79 9.64
CA ASN A 129 -22.14 -23.11 10.01
C ASN A 129 -21.53 -23.71 11.30
N THR A 130 -21.06 -22.86 12.22
CA THR A 130 -20.48 -23.29 13.50
C THR A 130 -20.74 -22.17 14.51
N GLU A 131 -21.43 -22.47 15.60
CA GLU A 131 -21.88 -21.46 16.57
C GLU A 131 -20.70 -20.77 17.26
N GLU A 132 -19.76 -21.58 17.70
CA GLU A 132 -18.57 -21.16 18.44
C GLU A 132 -17.35 -22.03 18.09
N VAL A 133 -16.20 -21.38 17.99
CA VAL A 133 -14.89 -22.03 17.91
C VAL A 133 -13.90 -21.36 18.87
N ALA A 134 -12.99 -22.15 19.42
CA ALA A 134 -11.87 -21.64 20.19
C ALA A 134 -10.54 -22.05 19.54
N GLY A 135 -9.57 -21.14 19.59
CA GLY A 135 -8.27 -21.37 18.99
C GLY A 135 -7.18 -20.51 19.60
N ILE A 136 -5.95 -20.78 19.19
CA ILE A 136 -4.77 -20.04 19.62
C ILE A 136 -4.14 -19.29 18.45
N VAL A 137 -3.78 -18.04 18.65
CA VAL A 137 -3.18 -17.20 17.61
C VAL A 137 -1.76 -17.67 17.31
N ILE A 138 -1.50 -18.02 16.04
CA ILE A 138 -0.19 -18.47 15.55
C ILE A 138 0.57 -17.32 14.88
N TYR A 139 -0.09 -16.58 13.99
CA TYR A 139 0.49 -15.39 13.36
C TYR A 139 -0.42 -14.20 13.56
N ALA A 140 0.16 -13.04 13.89
CA ALA A 140 -0.57 -11.80 14.13
C ALA A 140 -0.02 -10.65 13.28
N GLY A 141 -0.87 -9.67 12.96
CA GLY A 141 -0.47 -8.47 12.22
C GLY A 141 0.10 -8.79 10.83
N HIS A 142 1.28 -8.23 10.52
CA HIS A 142 1.97 -8.37 9.23
C HIS A 142 2.53 -9.77 8.95
N GLU A 143 2.54 -10.66 9.95
CA GLU A 143 2.97 -12.04 9.77
C GLU A 143 1.82 -12.96 9.34
N THR A 144 0.57 -12.48 9.34
CA THR A 144 -0.56 -13.26 8.83
C THR A 144 -0.43 -13.51 7.34
N LYS A 145 -0.77 -14.73 6.89
CA LYS A 145 -0.67 -15.14 5.48
C LYS A 145 -1.45 -14.21 4.55
N ALA A 146 -2.63 -13.77 4.99
CA ALA A 146 -3.47 -12.81 4.28
C ALA A 146 -2.72 -11.48 4.00
N LEU A 147 -2.02 -10.95 5.01
CA LEU A 147 -1.33 -9.68 4.90
C LEU A 147 0.02 -9.81 4.18
N LEU A 148 0.66 -10.98 4.25
CA LEU A 148 1.86 -11.29 3.44
C LEU A 148 1.54 -11.40 1.94
N ASN A 149 0.31 -11.79 1.59
CA ASN A 149 -0.13 -11.78 0.20
C ASN A 149 -0.57 -10.38 -0.29
N ASN A 150 -0.70 -9.43 0.64
CA ASN A 150 -1.02 -8.05 0.32
C ASN A 150 0.27 -7.22 0.20
N ASN A 151 0.58 -6.78 -1.03
CA ASN A 151 1.77 -5.98 -1.32
C ASN A 151 1.70 -4.51 -0.86
N GLY A 152 0.69 -4.16 -0.05
CA GLY A 152 0.48 -2.82 0.47
C GLY A 152 0.12 -1.80 -0.61
N PRO A 153 -0.18 -0.55 -0.20
CA PRO A 153 -0.46 0.51 -1.14
C PRO A 153 0.82 0.89 -1.89
N ARG A 154 0.81 0.72 -3.21
CA ARG A 154 1.86 1.24 -4.09
C ARG A 154 1.54 2.66 -4.50
N TYR A 155 2.55 3.53 -4.55
CA TYR A 155 2.41 4.87 -5.12
C TYR A 155 2.00 4.75 -6.59
N LYS A 156 0.86 5.33 -6.94
CA LYS A 156 0.34 5.38 -8.32
C LYS A 156 0.79 6.68 -8.95
N ARG A 157 1.33 6.62 -10.16
CA ARG A 157 1.75 7.79 -10.94
C ARG A 157 0.96 7.82 -12.24
N SER A 158 0.33 8.95 -12.53
CA SER A 158 -0.49 9.11 -13.73
C SER A 158 0.36 9.16 -14.99
N LYS A 159 -0.21 8.73 -16.12
CA LYS A 159 0.46 8.85 -17.42
C LYS A 159 0.71 10.30 -17.80
N LEU A 160 -0.22 11.20 -17.46
CA LEU A 160 -0.11 12.64 -17.70
C LEU A 160 1.06 13.25 -16.93
N GLU A 161 1.26 12.84 -15.68
CA GLU A 161 2.41 13.28 -14.87
C GLU A 161 3.76 12.85 -15.48
N ARG A 162 3.81 11.65 -16.08
CA ARG A 162 5.02 11.18 -16.77
C ARG A 162 5.28 11.98 -18.04
N GLN A 163 4.23 12.29 -18.81
CA GLN A 163 4.33 13.09 -20.03
C GLN A 163 4.76 14.53 -19.72
N MET A 164 4.13 15.18 -18.75
CA MET A 164 4.51 16.53 -18.31
C MET A 164 5.99 16.61 -17.91
N ASN A 165 6.51 15.63 -17.18
CA ASN A 165 7.92 15.61 -16.81
C ASN A 165 8.85 15.48 -18.04
N ALA A 166 8.42 14.75 -19.08
CA ALA A 166 9.16 14.67 -20.34
C ALA A 166 9.10 16.00 -21.10
N ASP A 167 7.95 16.66 -21.14
CA ASP A 167 7.78 17.97 -21.80
C ASP A 167 8.64 19.05 -21.10
N VAL A 168 8.71 19.04 -19.76
CA VAL A 168 9.59 19.93 -19.00
C VAL A 168 11.06 19.68 -19.32
N LEU A 169 11.48 18.42 -19.49
CA LEU A 169 12.83 18.10 -19.92
C LEU A 169 13.15 18.68 -21.30
N TRP A 170 12.20 18.60 -22.24
CA TRP A 170 12.34 19.22 -23.56
C TRP A 170 12.42 20.75 -23.49
N CYS A 171 11.61 21.39 -22.63
CA CYS A 171 11.69 22.82 -22.38
C CYS A 171 13.08 23.23 -21.87
N VAL A 172 13.65 22.50 -20.91
CA VAL A 172 15.01 22.74 -20.40
C VAL A 172 16.05 22.62 -21.51
N LEU A 173 15.93 21.60 -22.37
CA LEU A 173 16.86 21.41 -23.49
C LEU A 173 16.80 22.59 -24.47
N ILE A 174 15.60 23.01 -24.87
CA ILE A 174 15.39 24.16 -25.77
C ILE A 174 15.97 25.44 -25.15
N LEU A 175 15.73 25.66 -23.85
CA LEU A 175 16.28 26.80 -23.11
C LEU A 175 17.81 26.81 -23.18
N LEU A 176 18.47 25.67 -22.94
CA LEU A 176 19.93 25.59 -23.00
C LEU A 176 20.47 25.88 -24.41
N ILE A 177 19.80 25.39 -25.46
CA ILE A 177 20.17 25.65 -26.85
C ILE A 177 20.04 27.14 -27.19
N MET A 178 18.94 27.78 -26.78
CA MET A 178 18.73 29.22 -27.00
C MET A 178 19.77 30.06 -26.25
N CYS A 179 20.05 29.73 -24.99
CA CYS A 179 21.08 30.42 -24.21
C CYS A 179 22.46 30.27 -24.85
N LEU A 180 22.81 29.07 -25.33
CA LEU A 180 24.07 28.81 -26.00
C LEU A 180 24.19 29.59 -27.31
N PHE A 181 23.13 29.61 -28.13
CA PHE A 181 23.11 30.38 -29.38
C PHE A 181 23.28 31.88 -29.14
N SER A 182 22.59 32.44 -28.14
CA SER A 182 22.74 33.85 -27.74
C SER A 182 24.15 34.16 -27.23
N ALA A 183 24.73 33.27 -26.42
CA ALA A 183 26.09 33.44 -25.89
C ALA A 183 27.15 33.39 -26.98
N ILE A 184 27.04 32.43 -27.91
CA ILE A 184 27.96 32.32 -29.07
C ILE A 184 27.80 33.55 -29.97
N GLY A 185 26.57 33.94 -30.30
CA GLY A 185 26.29 35.12 -31.11
C GLY A 185 26.90 36.39 -30.53
N HIS A 186 26.78 36.58 -29.21
CA HIS A 186 27.41 37.69 -28.52
C HIS A 186 28.94 37.59 -28.47
N GLY A 187 29.49 36.40 -28.24
CA GLY A 187 30.94 36.18 -28.27
C GLY A 187 31.55 36.51 -29.63
N LEU A 188 30.92 36.07 -30.72
CA LEU A 188 31.33 36.40 -32.08
C LEU A 188 31.17 37.89 -32.38
N TRP A 189 30.07 38.51 -31.93
CA TRP A 189 29.83 39.94 -32.08
C TRP A 189 30.93 40.77 -31.39
N VAL A 190 31.23 40.48 -30.12
CA VAL A 190 32.28 41.17 -29.36
C VAL A 190 33.66 40.91 -29.95
N TRP A 191 33.92 39.70 -30.47
CA TRP A 191 35.19 39.36 -31.13
C TRP A 191 35.42 40.15 -32.43
N GLN A 192 34.36 40.54 -33.15
CA GLN A 192 34.48 41.36 -34.37
C GLN A 192 34.91 42.81 -34.08
N TYR A 193 34.72 43.31 -32.85
CA TYR A 193 35.15 44.65 -32.48
C TYR A 193 36.56 44.64 -31.89
N ASP A 194 37.54 44.99 -32.74
CA ASP A 194 38.92 45.25 -32.33
C ASP A 194 39.02 46.48 -31.39
N GLU A 195 40.09 46.60 -30.59
CA GLU A 195 40.24 47.59 -29.51
C GLU A 195 39.98 49.05 -29.94
N LYS A 196 40.12 49.38 -31.23
CA LYS A 196 39.95 50.73 -31.79
C LYS A 196 38.54 51.06 -32.30
N LYS A 197 37.61 50.09 -32.34
CA LYS A 197 36.24 50.27 -32.87
C LYS A 197 35.15 49.81 -31.91
N LYS A 198 35.40 49.82 -30.60
CA LYS A 198 34.36 49.48 -29.63
C LYS A 198 33.21 50.48 -29.71
N PRO A 199 31.96 50.02 -29.62
CA PRO A 199 30.81 50.92 -29.61
C PRO A 199 30.90 51.91 -28.44
N ILE A 200 30.47 53.15 -28.67
CA ILE A 200 30.53 54.27 -27.70
C ILE A 200 29.82 53.94 -26.37
N PHE A 201 28.92 52.96 -26.38
CA PHE A 201 28.15 52.49 -25.23
C PHE A 201 28.81 51.36 -24.42
N ASP A 202 29.99 50.85 -24.82
CA ASP A 202 30.72 49.81 -24.08
C ASP A 202 31.56 50.45 -22.95
N VAL A 203 31.07 50.38 -21.72
CA VAL A 203 31.68 51.01 -20.55
C VAL A 203 32.69 50.06 -19.90
N PRO A 204 33.97 50.45 -19.76
CA PRO A 204 34.97 49.60 -19.10
C PRO A 204 34.64 49.40 -17.61
N GLY A 205 35.07 48.26 -17.05
CA GLY A 205 34.89 47.98 -15.63
C GLY A 205 35.70 48.91 -14.73
N PRO A 206 35.57 48.79 -13.40
CA PRO A 206 36.26 49.65 -12.41
C PRO A 206 37.78 49.69 -12.58
N ASP A 207 38.38 48.62 -13.10
CA ASP A 207 39.81 48.47 -13.34
C ASP A 207 40.28 49.04 -14.70
N GLY A 208 39.39 49.70 -15.45
CA GLY A 208 39.66 50.24 -16.79
C GLY A 208 39.82 49.18 -17.88
N LYS A 209 39.65 47.90 -17.54
CA LYS A 209 39.75 46.76 -18.47
C LYS A 209 38.38 46.34 -18.96
N TYR A 210 38.33 45.94 -20.22
CA TYR A 210 37.16 45.32 -20.83
C TYR A 210 37.14 43.82 -20.52
N LEU A 211 35.94 43.24 -20.42
CA LEU A 211 35.80 41.80 -20.21
C LEU A 211 36.30 41.05 -21.46
N SER A 212 36.96 39.91 -21.25
CA SER A 212 37.34 39.04 -22.37
C SER A 212 36.08 38.56 -23.09
N PRO A 213 36.11 38.38 -24.43
CA PRO A 213 34.93 37.93 -25.19
C PRO A 213 34.35 36.62 -24.65
N ALA A 214 35.21 35.71 -24.18
CA ALA A 214 34.79 34.46 -23.54
C ALA A 214 34.03 34.69 -22.23
N LEU A 215 34.54 35.55 -21.34
CA LEU A 215 33.93 35.82 -20.05
C LEU A 215 32.62 36.63 -20.20
N ALA A 216 32.59 37.57 -21.16
CA ALA A 216 31.37 38.30 -21.52
C ALA A 216 30.28 37.37 -22.08
N SER A 217 30.66 36.36 -22.87
CA SER A 217 29.74 35.33 -23.39
C SER A 217 29.18 34.44 -22.28
N VAL A 218 30.00 34.07 -21.29
CA VAL A 218 29.56 33.29 -20.12
C VAL A 218 28.58 34.10 -19.26
N TYR A 219 28.85 35.38 -19.02
CA TYR A 219 27.90 36.23 -18.31
C TYR A 219 26.59 36.37 -19.07
N LEU A 220 26.63 36.57 -20.39
CA LEU A 220 25.42 36.61 -21.18
C LEU A 220 24.67 35.27 -21.15
N PHE A 221 25.36 34.14 -21.21
CA PHE A 221 24.75 32.82 -21.08
C PHE A 221 23.94 32.70 -19.78
N LEU A 222 24.54 33.09 -18.65
CA LEU A 222 23.86 33.08 -17.34
C LEU A 222 22.70 34.09 -17.28
N THR A 223 22.87 35.29 -17.84
CA THR A 223 21.79 36.28 -17.94
C THR A 223 20.62 35.76 -18.79
N MET A 224 20.90 35.08 -19.90
CA MET A 224 19.87 34.52 -20.78
C MET A 224 19.10 33.38 -20.12
N ILE A 225 19.72 32.60 -19.24
CA ILE A 225 18.99 31.61 -18.41
C ILE A 225 17.94 32.32 -17.55
N ILE A 226 18.29 33.43 -16.90
CA ILE A 226 17.37 34.20 -16.05
C ILE A 226 16.24 34.80 -16.89
N VAL A 227 16.56 35.36 -18.07
CA VAL A 227 15.55 35.95 -18.96
C VAL A 227 14.59 34.88 -19.52
N PHE A 228 15.12 33.73 -19.94
CA PHE A 228 14.32 32.65 -20.52
C PHE A 228 13.72 31.68 -19.50
N GLN A 229 13.86 31.91 -18.20
CA GLN A 229 13.29 31.04 -17.15
C GLN A 229 11.76 30.86 -17.27
N VAL A 230 11.07 31.83 -17.88
CA VAL A 230 9.62 31.79 -18.17
C VAL A 230 9.22 30.63 -19.10
N LEU A 231 10.17 30.06 -19.85
CA LEU A 231 9.93 28.92 -20.74
C LEU A 231 9.63 27.63 -19.96
N ILE A 232 10.06 27.52 -18.70
CA ILE A 232 9.69 26.44 -17.80
C ILE A 232 8.41 26.86 -17.06
N PRO A 233 7.24 26.28 -17.36
CA PRO A 233 5.99 26.74 -16.79
C PRO A 233 5.81 26.18 -15.37
N ILE A 234 6.39 26.85 -14.37
CA ILE A 234 6.28 26.43 -12.95
C ILE A 234 4.79 26.39 -12.52
N SER A 235 3.98 27.31 -13.03
CA SER A 235 2.54 27.39 -12.75
C SER A 235 1.74 26.21 -13.32
N LEU A 236 2.26 25.46 -14.31
CA LEU A 236 1.56 24.32 -14.90
C LEU A 236 1.28 23.23 -13.87
N TYR A 237 2.27 22.89 -13.04
CA TYR A 237 2.13 21.87 -12.00
C TYR A 237 1.02 22.24 -11.01
N VAL A 238 1.07 23.46 -10.47
CA VAL A 238 0.08 23.94 -9.51
C VAL A 238 -1.32 23.99 -10.12
N SER A 239 -1.42 24.45 -11.37
CA SER A 239 -2.71 24.53 -12.08
C SER A 239 -3.32 23.14 -12.28
N ILE A 240 -2.51 22.15 -12.66
CA ILE A 240 -2.96 20.76 -12.84
C ILE A 240 -3.41 20.15 -11.50
N GLU A 241 -2.66 20.36 -10.41
CA GLU A 241 -3.07 19.87 -9.08
C GLU A 241 -4.40 20.46 -8.64
N ILE A 242 -4.63 21.76 -8.88
CA ILE A 242 -5.92 22.41 -8.60
C ILE A 242 -7.04 21.78 -9.44
N VAL A 243 -6.80 21.56 -10.74
CA VAL A 243 -7.77 20.91 -11.62
C VAL A 243 -8.11 19.50 -11.14
N LYS A 244 -7.11 18.70 -10.71
CA LYS A 244 -7.33 17.36 -10.15
C LYS A 244 -8.18 17.40 -8.89
N ILE A 245 -7.91 18.34 -7.97
CA ILE A 245 -8.72 18.52 -6.76
C ILE A 245 -10.17 18.87 -7.12
N CYS A 246 -10.37 19.79 -8.07
CA CYS A 246 -11.71 20.13 -8.55
C CYS A 246 -12.43 18.93 -9.19
N GLN A 247 -11.73 18.11 -9.98
CA GLN A 247 -12.29 16.89 -10.55
C GLN A 247 -12.72 15.89 -9.46
N VAL A 248 -11.88 15.65 -8.46
CA VAL A 248 -12.23 14.78 -7.33
C VAL A 248 -13.46 15.30 -6.60
N TYR A 249 -13.52 16.62 -6.36
CA TYR A 249 -14.68 17.24 -5.70
C TYR A 249 -15.97 16.98 -6.48
N PHE A 250 -15.96 17.15 -7.81
CA PHE A 250 -17.14 16.87 -8.64
C PHE A 250 -17.52 15.39 -8.62
N ILE A 251 -16.54 14.47 -8.71
CA ILE A 251 -16.79 13.03 -8.63
C ILE A 251 -17.40 12.64 -7.28
N HIS A 252 -16.96 13.26 -6.18
CA HIS A 252 -17.48 12.95 -4.84
C HIS A 252 -18.91 13.47 -4.62
N GLN A 253 -19.28 14.58 -5.27
CA GLN A 253 -20.60 15.20 -5.14
C GLN A 253 -21.64 14.58 -6.09
N ASP A 254 -21.23 13.63 -6.94
CA ASP A 254 -22.10 13.00 -7.92
C ASP A 254 -23.16 12.12 -7.24
N LYS A 255 -24.43 12.43 -7.49
CA LYS A 255 -25.58 11.71 -6.91
C LYS A 255 -25.83 10.39 -7.62
N ASP A 256 -25.43 10.27 -8.88
CA ASP A 256 -25.63 9.03 -9.65
C ASP A 256 -24.67 7.92 -9.18
N LEU A 257 -23.64 8.28 -8.40
CA LEU A 257 -22.64 7.39 -7.82
C LEU A 257 -22.87 7.14 -6.31
N TYR A 258 -24.08 7.43 -5.81
CA TYR A 258 -24.50 7.14 -4.44
C TYR A 258 -25.30 5.82 -4.38
N ASP A 259 -24.98 4.98 -3.41
CA ASP A 259 -25.67 3.72 -3.15
C ASP A 259 -26.66 3.86 -1.99
N GLU A 260 -27.95 3.73 -2.29
CA GLU A 260 -29.05 3.83 -1.31
C GLU A 260 -29.09 2.64 -0.34
N GLU A 261 -28.68 1.44 -0.77
CA GLU A 261 -28.77 0.24 0.08
C GLU A 261 -27.75 0.27 1.22
N THR A 262 -26.54 0.76 0.94
CA THR A 262 -25.45 0.86 1.92
C THR A 262 -25.30 2.25 2.55
N ASP A 263 -26.13 3.22 2.15
CA ASP A 263 -26.03 4.64 2.50
C ASP A 263 -24.60 5.18 2.32
N SER A 264 -23.99 4.83 1.18
CA SER A 264 -22.59 5.13 0.91
C SER A 264 -22.37 5.94 -0.35
N GLN A 265 -21.54 6.97 -0.24
CA GLN A 265 -21.10 7.81 -1.36
C GLN A 265 -19.79 7.29 -1.93
N LEU A 266 -19.55 7.52 -3.21
CA LEU A 266 -18.29 7.20 -3.85
C LEU A 266 -17.11 7.96 -3.19
N GLN A 267 -16.08 7.21 -2.79
CA GLN A 267 -14.89 7.76 -2.13
C GLN A 267 -13.65 7.66 -3.01
N CYS A 268 -13.12 8.82 -3.40
CA CYS A 268 -11.84 8.93 -4.11
C CYS A 268 -10.66 8.78 -3.12
N ARG A 269 -10.04 7.60 -3.08
CA ARG A 269 -8.86 7.34 -2.20
C ARG A 269 -7.54 7.85 -2.76
N ALA A 270 -7.43 8.01 -4.08
CA ALA A 270 -6.26 8.53 -4.76
C ALA A 270 -6.67 9.75 -5.59
N LEU A 271 -6.05 10.90 -5.30
CA LEU A 271 -6.43 12.19 -5.89
C LEU A 271 -5.68 12.51 -7.19
N ASN A 272 -4.64 11.74 -7.51
CA ASN A 272 -3.67 12.06 -8.55
C ASN A 272 -3.84 11.29 -9.87
N ILE A 273 -4.87 10.45 -9.97
CA ILE A 273 -5.11 9.53 -11.09
C ILE A 273 -6.52 9.63 -11.68
N THR A 274 -7.26 10.71 -11.40
CA THR A 274 -8.62 10.89 -11.91
C THR A 274 -8.66 10.89 -13.43
N GLU A 275 -7.62 11.43 -14.07
CA GLU A 275 -7.50 11.47 -15.52
C GLU A 275 -7.26 10.11 -16.17
N ASP A 276 -6.72 9.14 -15.43
CA ASP A 276 -6.43 7.81 -15.96
C ASP A 276 -7.73 6.99 -16.15
N LEU A 277 -8.83 7.36 -15.47
CA LEU A 277 -10.14 6.72 -15.65
C LEU A 277 -10.64 6.82 -17.10
N GLY A 278 -10.33 7.91 -17.79
CA GLY A 278 -10.66 8.09 -19.21
C GLY A 278 -9.77 7.30 -20.17
N GLN A 279 -8.74 6.61 -19.67
CA GLN A 279 -7.75 5.88 -20.47
C GLN A 279 -7.77 4.37 -20.25
N VAL A 280 -8.74 3.87 -19.46
CA VAL A 280 -8.88 2.44 -19.16
C VAL A 280 -9.27 1.67 -20.42
N GLN A 281 -8.45 0.69 -20.82
CA GLN A 281 -8.71 -0.18 -21.97
C GLN A 281 -9.18 -1.58 -21.57
N PHE A 282 -8.74 -2.04 -20.39
CA PHE A 282 -9.03 -3.37 -19.89
C PHE A 282 -9.60 -3.23 -18.48
N ILE A 283 -10.78 -3.82 -18.27
CA ILE A 283 -11.40 -3.92 -16.95
C ILE A 283 -11.28 -5.39 -16.54
N PHE A 284 -10.49 -5.64 -15.50
CA PHE A 284 -10.47 -6.93 -14.83
C PHE A 284 -11.52 -6.89 -13.74
N SER A 285 -12.63 -7.60 -13.96
CA SER A 285 -13.67 -7.76 -12.95
C SER A 285 -13.44 -9.06 -12.19
N ASP A 286 -13.56 -8.99 -10.88
CA ASP A 286 -13.82 -10.18 -10.07
C ASP A 286 -15.27 -10.63 -10.29
N LYS A 287 -15.56 -11.92 -10.09
CA LYS A 287 -16.89 -12.52 -10.30
C LYS A 287 -17.63 -12.67 -8.98
#